data_AF-A0A5M9JIH5-F1
#
_entry.id   AF-A0A5M9JIH5-F1
#
_cell.length_a   1.000
_cell.length_b   1.000
_cell.length_c   1.000
_cell.angle_alpha   90.00
_cell.angle_beta   90.00
_cell.angle_gamma   90.00
#
_symmetry.space_group_name_H-M   'P 1'
#
loop_
_entity.id
_entity.type
_entity.pdbx_description
1 polymer ?
#
loop_
_entity_poly.entity_id
_entity_poly.type
_entity_poly.pdbx_seq_one_letter_code
_entity_poly.pdbx_strand_id
1 'polypeptide(L)'
;MMRAALLLDLIQDFVYSTRKDANIELPEVCLKLQPEGVPTLIEVDFNGGVGTAEMLGKTNYIALVGGGKQPKFAQNKVIIWDDSKRKVAAQLSVLTSVRGVRISRTHIVVALLNSIRVYHFLSTPELYQAYETASNPYGLCCLGASTLLFPGRTAGQVQVVELNTGNVSIIPAHSGALRALALSRDEEVIATASETGTLVRVFATSNCAKIAELRRGVDHANIFSVSIAPSGQLLAVTSDKSTLHIFDIPHPSKPPRSESDSGHRRLTSLGGGGINSPTTPEADTSHKWGILGKLPLMPRVFSDIYSFATATFSTGDEPLSASSNPLTANDAGPKPTKGVIGWTSDESIIVVGAGNDSRWEKFIIAEGEDGKRYCIRDGWKRVLRVE
;
A
#
# COMPACT_ATOMS: atom_id res chain seq x y z
N MET A 1 2.88 -9.17 -16.07
CA MET A 1 2.49 -9.18 -14.64
C MET A 1 3.71 -9.38 -13.73
N MET A 2 4.52 -10.43 -13.93
CA MET A 2 5.73 -10.70 -13.12
C MET A 2 6.73 -9.54 -13.04
N ARG A 3 7.05 -8.87 -14.16
CA ARG A 3 7.96 -7.70 -14.17
C ARG A 3 7.46 -6.52 -13.32
N ALA A 4 6.15 -6.29 -13.26
CA ALA A 4 5.56 -5.21 -12.47
C ALA A 4 5.62 -5.50 -10.96
N ALA A 5 5.34 -6.75 -10.55
CA ALA A 5 5.46 -7.19 -9.16
C ALA A 5 6.92 -7.14 -8.67
N LEU A 6 7.87 -7.67 -9.46
CA LEU A 6 9.30 -7.60 -9.15
C LEU A 6 9.82 -6.16 -9.09
N LEU A 7 9.36 -5.28 -9.99
CA LEU A 7 9.72 -3.86 -9.96
C LEU A 7 9.21 -3.17 -8.68
N LEU A 8 8.02 -3.54 -8.18
CA LEU A 8 7.45 -2.96 -6.96
C LEU A 8 8.12 -3.45 -5.69
N ASP A 9 8.33 -4.76 -5.56
CA ASP A 9 9.06 -5.33 -4.42
C ASP A 9 10.44 -4.70 -4.32
N LEU A 10 11.10 -4.57 -5.47
CA LEU A 10 12.37 -3.90 -5.59
C LEU A 10 12.33 -2.41 -5.24
N ILE A 11 11.30 -1.67 -5.67
CA ILE A 11 11.12 -0.26 -5.31
C ILE A 11 10.91 -0.11 -3.80
N GLN A 12 10.05 -0.95 -3.22
CA GLN A 12 9.81 -0.99 -1.78
C GLN A 12 11.13 -1.33 -1.05
N ASP A 13 11.89 -2.33 -1.49
CA ASP A 13 13.20 -2.72 -0.95
C ASP A 13 14.33 -1.68 -1.16
N PHE A 14 14.31 -0.93 -2.26
CA PHE A 14 15.27 0.15 -2.50
C PHE A 14 15.09 1.26 -1.46
N VAL A 15 13.84 1.61 -1.19
CA VAL A 15 13.47 2.47 -0.06
C VAL A 15 13.96 1.90 1.27
N TYR A 16 13.85 0.60 1.49
CA TYR A 16 14.35 -0.05 2.71
C TYR A 16 15.89 0.06 2.90
N SER A 17 16.65 0.65 1.97
CA SER A 17 18.13 0.58 1.99
C SER A 17 18.89 1.90 1.84
N THR A 18 18.26 3.06 1.72
CA THR A 18 19.00 4.33 1.56
C THR A 18 19.62 4.78 2.89
N ARG A 19 20.93 4.58 3.08
CA ARG A 19 21.79 5.44 3.92
C ARG A 19 21.98 6.78 3.19
N LYS A 20 22.13 7.86 3.96
CA LYS A 20 22.46 9.23 3.50
C LYS A 20 23.59 9.17 2.46
N ASP A 21 23.46 10.01 1.44
CA ASP A 21 24.44 10.31 0.39
C ASP A 21 24.24 9.52 -0.92
N ALA A 22 23.29 9.97 -1.74
CA ALA A 22 23.39 9.99 -3.21
C ALA A 22 22.15 10.64 -3.84
N ASN A 23 22.34 11.51 -4.83
CA ASN A 23 21.33 11.88 -5.82
C ASN A 23 20.83 10.60 -6.53
N ILE A 24 19.51 10.37 -6.56
CA ILE A 24 18.92 9.13 -7.07
C ILE A 24 18.34 9.37 -8.47
N GLU A 25 19.05 8.90 -9.50
CA GLU A 25 18.45 8.40 -10.73
C GLU A 25 17.83 7.02 -10.44
N LEU A 26 16.60 6.77 -10.91
CA LEU A 26 15.90 5.49 -10.72
C LEU A 26 16.72 4.33 -11.30
N PRO A 27 17.12 3.31 -10.52
CA PRO A 27 18.00 2.28 -11.04
C PRO A 27 17.25 1.17 -11.75
N GLU A 28 17.80 0.84 -12.91
CA GLU A 28 17.82 -0.48 -13.52
C GLU A 28 18.10 -1.56 -12.46
N VAL A 29 17.27 -2.60 -12.41
CA VAL A 29 17.61 -3.78 -11.61
C VAL A 29 17.35 -5.04 -12.41
N CYS A 30 18.45 -5.64 -12.85
CA CYS A 30 19.08 -6.77 -12.17
C CYS A 30 20.43 -6.99 -12.87
N LEU A 31 21.41 -6.13 -12.59
CA LEU A 31 22.66 -6.07 -13.33
C LEU A 31 23.82 -6.48 -12.45
N LYS A 32 24.39 -7.65 -12.73
CA LYS A 32 25.76 -7.91 -12.31
C LYS A 32 26.66 -6.92 -13.06
N LEU A 33 27.27 -6.01 -12.33
CA LEU A 33 28.38 -5.20 -12.82
C LEU A 33 29.56 -6.14 -13.11
N GLN A 34 29.80 -6.42 -14.38
CA GLN A 34 31.17 -6.56 -14.88
C GLN A 34 31.60 -5.20 -15.42
N PRO A 35 32.89 -4.83 -15.34
CA PRO A 35 33.36 -3.55 -15.86
C PRO A 35 33.04 -3.49 -17.36
N GLU A 36 32.64 -2.31 -17.86
CA GLU A 36 32.11 -2.01 -19.23
C GLU A 36 30.55 -2.02 -19.38
N GLY A 37 29.80 -1.83 -18.29
CA GLY A 37 28.36 -2.11 -18.15
C GLY A 37 27.35 -1.44 -19.09
N VAL A 38 26.85 -2.23 -20.05
CA VAL A 38 25.46 -2.14 -20.53
C VAL A 38 24.58 -3.07 -19.67
N PRO A 39 23.42 -2.62 -19.22
CA PRO A 39 22.41 -3.40 -18.51
C PRO A 39 21.91 -4.64 -19.27
N THR A 40 22.48 -5.82 -19.02
CA THR A 40 21.87 -7.07 -19.52
C THR A 40 20.63 -7.43 -18.68
N LEU A 41 19.45 -7.13 -19.20
CA LEU A 41 18.17 -7.57 -18.64
C LEU A 41 18.13 -9.11 -18.66
N ILE A 42 18.15 -9.75 -17.48
CA ILE A 42 18.09 -11.20 -17.44
C ILE A 42 16.65 -11.67 -17.48
N GLU A 43 16.27 -12.29 -18.58
CA GLU A 43 14.96 -12.88 -18.79
C GLU A 43 14.97 -14.36 -18.39
N VAL A 44 14.05 -14.75 -17.51
CA VAL A 44 13.73 -16.15 -17.25
C VAL A 44 12.37 -16.42 -17.85
N ASP A 45 12.35 -17.10 -18.99
CA ASP A 45 11.13 -17.66 -19.53
C ASP A 45 10.81 -18.97 -18.80
N PHE A 46 9.69 -18.98 -18.07
CA PHE A 46 9.19 -20.15 -17.39
C PHE A 46 8.40 -21.08 -18.31
N ASN A 47 8.10 -20.67 -19.55
CA ASN A 47 7.27 -21.38 -20.52
C ASN A 47 5.91 -21.77 -19.91
N GLY A 48 5.25 -20.78 -19.30
CA GLY A 48 3.97 -20.91 -18.61
C GLY A 48 3.67 -19.71 -17.71
N GLY A 49 2.40 -19.55 -17.36
CA GLY A 49 1.90 -18.41 -16.60
C GLY A 49 2.27 -18.44 -15.12
N VAL A 50 2.78 -17.31 -14.63
CA VAL A 50 3.00 -17.00 -13.21
C VAL A 50 1.96 -15.96 -12.78
N GLY A 51 1.21 -16.28 -11.74
CA GLY A 51 0.14 -15.44 -11.21
C GLY A 51 0.62 -14.49 -10.12
N THR A 52 1.52 -14.96 -9.26
CA THR A 52 2.10 -14.18 -8.16
C THR A 52 3.60 -14.40 -8.12
N ALA A 53 4.35 -13.32 -7.94
CA ALA A 53 5.78 -13.32 -7.70
C ALA A 53 6.07 -12.35 -6.56
N GLU A 54 6.79 -12.81 -5.55
CA GLU A 54 7.20 -12.02 -4.37
C GLU A 54 8.70 -12.20 -4.13
N MET A 55 9.46 -11.11 -4.06
CA MET A 55 10.90 -11.16 -3.76
C MET A 55 11.16 -11.28 -2.26
N LEU A 56 12.23 -12.00 -1.90
CA LEU A 56 12.79 -11.94 -0.55
C LEU A 56 13.82 -10.82 -0.47
N GLY A 57 13.37 -9.61 -0.20
CA GLY A 57 14.26 -8.45 -0.12
C GLY A 57 15.14 -8.32 -1.37
N LYS A 58 16.39 -7.89 -1.16
CA LYS A 58 17.45 -7.83 -2.19
C LYS A 58 18.16 -9.17 -2.44
N THR A 59 17.58 -10.30 -2.04
CA THR A 59 18.20 -11.60 -2.27
C THR A 59 17.88 -12.14 -3.67
N ASN A 60 18.49 -13.26 -4.02
CA ASN A 60 18.22 -14.01 -5.24
C ASN A 60 16.98 -14.93 -5.13
N TYR A 61 16.22 -14.88 -4.04
CA TYR A 61 15.05 -15.73 -3.83
C TYR A 61 13.76 -15.03 -4.22
N ILE A 62 12.93 -15.74 -5.00
CA ILE A 62 11.62 -15.28 -5.44
C ILE A 62 10.61 -16.38 -5.15
N ALA A 63 9.54 -16.05 -4.44
CA ALA A 63 8.40 -16.94 -4.26
C ALA A 63 7.44 -16.79 -5.46
N LEU A 64 7.11 -17.90 -6.11
CA LEU A 64 6.30 -17.96 -7.32
C LEU A 64 5.08 -18.84 -7.12
N VAL A 65 3.95 -18.41 -7.66
CA VAL A 65 2.71 -19.18 -7.77
C VAL A 65 2.24 -19.14 -9.21
N GLY A 66 1.85 -20.29 -9.77
CA GLY A 66 1.32 -20.34 -11.13
C GLY A 66 -0.01 -19.60 -11.26
N GLY A 67 -0.30 -19.07 -12.45
CA GLY A 67 -1.55 -18.37 -12.73
C GLY A 67 -1.80 -18.17 -14.21
N GLY A 68 -2.94 -17.56 -14.55
CA GLY A 68 -3.38 -17.40 -15.94
C GLY A 68 -4.00 -18.68 -16.52
N LYS A 69 -4.27 -18.67 -17.84
CA LYS A 69 -4.95 -19.77 -18.55
C LYS A 69 -4.08 -21.03 -18.67
N GLN A 70 -2.76 -20.87 -18.73
CA GLN A 70 -1.79 -21.95 -18.87
C GLN A 70 -0.69 -21.78 -17.81
N PRO A 71 -0.97 -22.11 -16.53
CA PRO A 71 -0.04 -21.83 -15.45
C PRO A 71 1.17 -22.78 -15.48
N LYS A 72 2.37 -22.25 -15.24
CA LYS A 72 3.60 -23.08 -15.15
C LYS A 72 3.58 -24.03 -13.96
N PHE A 73 3.08 -23.53 -12.84
CA PHE A 73 2.99 -24.25 -11.58
C PHE A 73 1.53 -24.39 -11.17
N ALA A 74 1.21 -25.37 -10.32
CA ALA A 74 -0.14 -25.48 -9.79
C ALA A 74 -0.48 -24.26 -8.91
N GLN A 75 -1.73 -23.77 -8.97
CA GLN A 75 -2.15 -22.57 -8.21
C GLN A 75 -2.17 -22.80 -6.68
N ASN A 76 -2.08 -24.05 -6.24
CA ASN A 76 -1.96 -24.46 -4.83
C ASN A 76 -0.53 -24.83 -4.44
N LYS A 77 0.47 -24.48 -5.26
CA LYS A 77 1.90 -24.66 -4.96
C LYS A 77 2.61 -23.31 -4.90
N VAL A 78 3.44 -23.15 -3.88
CA VAL A 78 4.41 -22.05 -3.78
C VAL A 78 5.79 -22.60 -4.10
N ILE A 79 6.46 -21.99 -5.06
CA ILE A 79 7.80 -22.35 -5.52
C ILE A 79 8.77 -21.28 -5.08
N ILE A 80 9.78 -21.63 -4.29
CA ILE A 80 10.88 -20.73 -3.97
C ILE A 80 11.98 -20.94 -5.00
N TRP A 81 12.13 -19.96 -5.88
CA TRP A 81 13.11 -19.94 -6.95
C TRP A 81 14.40 -19.28 -6.48
N ASP A 82 15.53 -19.94 -6.69
CA ASP A 82 16.87 -19.35 -6.57
C ASP A 82 17.33 -18.88 -7.95
N ASP A 83 17.33 -17.56 -8.14
CA ASP A 83 17.67 -16.96 -9.43
C ASP A 83 19.15 -17.12 -9.80
N SER A 84 20.02 -17.07 -8.79
CA SER A 84 21.47 -17.23 -8.97
C SER A 84 21.84 -18.61 -9.50
N LYS A 85 21.08 -19.64 -9.08
CA LYS A 85 21.28 -21.04 -9.47
C LYS A 85 20.29 -21.50 -10.55
N ARG A 86 19.34 -20.64 -10.95
CA ARG A 86 18.25 -20.96 -11.89
C ARG A 86 17.52 -22.26 -11.53
N LYS A 87 17.20 -22.47 -10.24
CA LYS A 87 16.55 -23.71 -9.79
C LYS A 87 15.57 -23.48 -8.66
N VAL A 88 14.68 -24.46 -8.46
CA VAL A 88 13.80 -24.51 -7.28
C VAL A 88 14.65 -24.83 -6.05
N ALA A 89 14.64 -23.92 -5.08
CA ALA A 89 15.32 -24.09 -3.79
C ALA A 89 14.44 -24.78 -2.76
N ALA A 90 13.15 -24.46 -2.74
CA ALA A 90 12.15 -25.08 -1.89
C ALA A 90 10.79 -25.02 -2.58
N GLN A 91 9.86 -25.88 -2.17
CA GLN A 91 8.47 -25.82 -2.60
C GLN A 91 7.57 -26.31 -1.47
N LEU A 92 6.35 -25.80 -1.42
CA LEU A 92 5.31 -26.30 -0.52
C LEU A 92 3.96 -26.34 -1.25
N SER A 93 3.11 -27.27 -0.84
CA SER A 93 1.77 -27.45 -1.39
C SER A 93 0.72 -27.16 -0.32
N VAL A 94 -0.33 -26.45 -0.70
CA VAL A 94 -1.48 -26.15 0.13
C VAL A 94 -2.74 -26.80 -0.44
N LEU A 95 -3.80 -26.85 0.34
CA LEU A 95 -5.04 -27.55 -0.03
C LEU A 95 -5.88 -26.79 -1.06
N THR A 96 -5.73 -25.47 -1.15
CA THR A 96 -6.54 -24.59 -2.00
C THR A 96 -5.66 -23.61 -2.76
N SER A 97 -6.23 -22.93 -3.76
CA SER A 97 -5.49 -21.93 -4.53
C SER A 97 -4.95 -20.81 -3.64
N VAL A 98 -3.67 -20.53 -3.82
CA VAL A 98 -2.97 -19.44 -3.15
C VAL A 98 -3.50 -18.11 -3.68
N ARG A 99 -3.85 -17.20 -2.77
CA ARG A 99 -4.33 -15.84 -3.08
C ARG A 99 -3.23 -14.80 -2.95
N GLY A 100 -2.30 -15.01 -2.02
CA GLY A 100 -1.13 -14.14 -1.82
C GLY A 100 0.01 -14.90 -1.16
N VAL A 101 1.24 -14.44 -1.37
CA VAL A 101 2.44 -14.96 -0.72
C VAL A 101 3.24 -13.79 -0.17
N ARG A 102 3.78 -13.94 1.04
CA ARG A 102 4.83 -13.07 1.59
C ARG A 102 5.99 -13.94 2.02
N ILE A 103 7.21 -13.45 1.90
CA ILE A 103 8.41 -14.18 2.30
C ILE A 103 9.36 -13.27 3.07
N SER A 104 9.94 -13.80 4.14
CA SER A 104 11.02 -13.20 4.89
C SER A 104 12.17 -14.20 5.02
N ARG A 105 13.27 -13.81 5.69
CA ARG A 105 14.40 -14.73 5.91
C ARG A 105 14.05 -15.90 6.82
N THR A 106 12.97 -15.78 7.58
CA THR A 106 12.57 -16.74 8.61
C THR A 106 11.24 -17.40 8.32
N HIS A 107 10.36 -16.77 7.54
CA HIS A 107 9.00 -17.25 7.32
C HIS A 107 8.56 -17.15 5.86
N ILE A 108 7.73 -18.11 5.45
CA ILE A 108 6.90 -18.04 4.24
C ILE A 108 5.45 -17.97 4.71
N VAL A 109 4.73 -16.93 4.30
CA VAL A 109 3.32 -16.73 4.63
C VAL A 109 2.48 -16.90 3.37
N VAL A 110 1.48 -17.78 3.46
CA VAL A 110 0.59 -18.11 2.36
C VAL A 110 -0.83 -17.70 2.73
N ALA A 111 -1.36 -16.72 2.00
CA ALA A 111 -2.75 -16.28 2.13
C ALA A 111 -3.65 -17.13 1.24
N LEU A 112 -4.63 -17.79 1.86
CA LEU A 112 -5.70 -18.55 1.21
C LEU A 112 -7.01 -17.79 1.33
N LEU A 113 -8.10 -18.33 0.76
CA LEU A 113 -9.40 -17.65 0.79
C LEU A 113 -9.93 -17.42 2.21
N ASN A 114 -9.76 -18.35 3.14
CA ASN A 114 -10.29 -18.24 4.51
C ASN A 114 -9.25 -18.58 5.59
N SER A 115 -7.96 -18.54 5.24
CA SER A 115 -6.89 -18.78 6.22
C SER A 115 -5.56 -18.19 5.78
N ILE A 116 -4.70 -17.90 6.75
CA ILE A 116 -3.28 -17.63 6.59
C ILE A 116 -2.50 -18.84 7.11
N ARG A 117 -1.51 -19.31 6.35
CA ARG A 117 -0.56 -20.33 6.79
C ARG A 117 0.85 -19.76 6.86
N VAL A 118 1.49 -19.92 8.00
CA VAL A 118 2.84 -19.45 8.26
C VAL A 118 3.75 -20.67 8.34
N TYR A 119 4.79 -20.68 7.52
CA TYR A 119 5.79 -21.73 7.46
C TYR A 119 7.15 -21.16 7.85
N HIS A 120 8.02 -21.96 8.46
CA HIS A 120 9.43 -21.60 8.59
C HIS A 120 10.12 -21.70 7.23
N PHE A 121 10.97 -20.71 6.91
CA PHE A 121 11.73 -20.72 5.67
C PHE A 121 12.97 -21.61 5.80
N LEU A 122 12.75 -22.91 5.56
CA LEU A 122 13.76 -23.96 5.58
C LEU A 122 13.86 -24.62 4.19
N SER A 123 14.86 -25.48 3.97
CA SER A 123 14.98 -26.28 2.74
C SER A 123 13.73 -27.15 2.50
N THR A 124 13.16 -27.67 3.59
CA THR A 124 11.82 -28.29 3.61
C THR A 124 10.92 -27.42 4.48
N PRO A 125 10.05 -26.57 3.90
CA PRO A 125 9.21 -25.67 4.67
C PRO A 125 8.26 -26.43 5.61
N GLU A 126 8.30 -26.08 6.89
CA GLU A 126 7.46 -26.68 7.94
C GLU A 126 6.37 -25.70 8.37
N LEU A 127 5.13 -26.19 8.54
CA LEU A 127 4.03 -25.37 9.01
C LEU A 127 4.27 -24.98 10.46
N TYR A 128 4.40 -23.68 10.71
CA TYR A 128 4.54 -23.12 12.05
C TYR A 128 3.18 -22.82 12.68
N GLN A 129 2.34 -22.06 11.97
CA GLN A 129 1.05 -21.61 12.48
C GLN A 129 0.00 -21.52 11.36
N ALA A 130 -1.26 -21.65 11.73
CA ALA A 130 -2.41 -21.44 10.85
C ALA A 130 -3.46 -20.56 11.54
N TYR A 131 -3.90 -19.53 10.83
CA TYR A 131 -4.91 -18.59 11.32
C TYR A 131 -6.12 -18.64 10.40
N GLU A 132 -7.32 -18.75 10.98
CA GLU A 132 -8.57 -18.62 10.24
C GLU A 132 -8.87 -17.15 9.97
N THR A 133 -9.39 -16.87 8.77
CA THR A 133 -9.80 -15.52 8.37
C THR A 133 -11.23 -15.53 7.85
N ALA A 134 -11.86 -14.36 7.82
CA ALA A 134 -12.96 -14.10 6.92
C ALA A 134 -12.50 -14.29 5.47
N SER A 135 -13.44 -14.13 4.52
CA SER A 135 -13.08 -14.19 3.11
C SER A 135 -11.99 -13.16 2.78
N ASN A 136 -10.87 -13.66 2.27
CA ASN A 136 -9.69 -12.92 1.83
C ASN A 136 -9.44 -13.16 0.34
N PRO A 137 -10.38 -12.75 -0.53
CA PRO A 137 -10.32 -13.09 -1.95
C PRO A 137 -9.19 -12.33 -2.67
N TYR A 138 -8.68 -11.25 -2.05
CA TYR A 138 -7.56 -10.43 -2.54
C TYR A 138 -6.19 -10.87 -2.00
N GLY A 139 -6.12 -11.92 -1.16
CA GLY A 139 -4.85 -12.40 -0.60
C GLY A 139 -4.14 -11.37 0.29
N LEU A 140 -4.89 -10.50 0.97
CA LEU A 140 -4.36 -9.44 1.82
C LEU A 140 -3.54 -10.05 2.96
N CYS A 141 -2.27 -9.65 3.00
CA CYS A 141 -1.34 -9.98 4.07
C CYS A 141 -0.14 -9.03 4.00
N CYS A 142 0.34 -8.59 5.17
CA CYS A 142 1.59 -7.83 5.30
C CYS A 142 2.51 -8.59 6.26
N LEU A 143 3.78 -8.76 5.86
CA LEU A 143 4.79 -9.41 6.67
C LEU A 143 5.91 -8.42 6.93
N GLY A 144 6.06 -8.02 8.20
CA GLY A 144 7.23 -7.32 8.72
C GLY A 144 8.31 -8.29 9.19
N ALA A 145 9.35 -7.75 9.81
CA ALA A 145 10.36 -8.50 10.53
C ALA A 145 9.79 -9.20 11.77
N SER A 146 8.87 -8.56 12.49
CA SER A 146 8.26 -9.11 13.72
C SER A 146 6.74 -9.16 13.72
N THR A 147 6.10 -8.41 12.84
CA THR A 147 4.64 -8.29 12.78
C THR A 147 4.08 -8.96 11.53
N LEU A 148 2.98 -9.69 11.68
CA LEU A 148 2.20 -10.24 10.59
C LEU A 148 0.77 -9.69 10.66
N LEU A 149 0.30 -9.06 9.57
CA LEU A 149 -1.06 -8.52 9.46
C LEU A 149 -1.87 -9.26 8.41
N PHE A 150 -3.14 -9.48 8.69
CA PHE A 150 -4.10 -10.07 7.74
C PHE A 150 -5.54 -9.81 8.19
N PRO A 151 -6.55 -10.04 7.31
CA PRO A 151 -7.95 -9.96 7.71
C PRO A 151 -8.29 -10.91 8.86
N GLY A 152 -9.01 -10.43 9.87
CA GLY A 152 -9.47 -11.25 10.99
C GLY A 152 -10.62 -12.19 10.60
N ARG A 153 -11.17 -12.89 11.60
CA ARG A 153 -12.26 -13.88 11.41
C ARG A 153 -13.59 -13.25 11.00
N THR A 154 -13.82 -12.00 11.38
CA THR A 154 -15.02 -11.25 11.00
C THR A 154 -14.67 -10.20 9.94
N ALA A 155 -15.57 -9.98 8.98
CA ALA A 155 -15.39 -8.96 7.95
C ALA A 155 -15.07 -7.59 8.57
N GLY A 156 -14.04 -6.92 8.02
CA GLY A 156 -13.59 -5.61 8.49
C GLY A 156 -12.64 -5.63 9.68
N GLN A 157 -12.38 -6.80 10.29
CA GLN A 157 -11.34 -6.94 11.30
C GLN A 157 -9.96 -7.14 10.66
N VAL A 158 -8.92 -6.69 11.35
CA VAL A 158 -7.51 -7.03 11.10
C VAL A 158 -6.98 -7.82 12.29
N GLN A 159 -6.27 -8.90 12.04
CA GLN A 159 -5.42 -9.56 13.04
C GLN A 159 -3.98 -9.05 12.91
N VAL A 160 -3.41 -8.70 14.07
CA VAL A 160 -2.02 -8.28 14.24
C VAL A 160 -1.33 -9.37 15.04
N VAL A 161 -0.38 -10.08 14.44
CA VAL A 161 0.35 -11.17 15.08
C VAL A 161 1.80 -10.75 15.30
N GLU A 162 2.26 -10.87 16.54
CA GLU A 162 3.68 -10.76 16.87
C GLU A 162 4.34 -12.12 16.67
N LEU A 163 5.19 -12.25 15.64
CA LEU A 163 5.76 -13.52 15.19
C LEU A 163 6.67 -14.18 16.24
N ASN A 164 7.29 -13.40 17.11
CA ASN A 164 8.22 -13.91 18.12
C ASN A 164 7.50 -14.56 19.30
N THR A 165 6.36 -14.01 19.71
CA THR A 165 5.60 -14.43 20.90
C THR A 165 4.37 -15.25 20.54
N GLY A 166 3.87 -15.11 19.31
CA GLY A 166 2.57 -15.63 18.88
C GLY A 166 1.38 -14.80 19.38
N ASN A 167 1.61 -13.66 20.03
CA ASN A 167 0.54 -12.78 20.53
C ASN A 167 -0.32 -12.28 19.37
N VAL A 168 -1.64 -12.31 19.56
CA VAL A 168 -2.60 -11.89 18.55
C VAL A 168 -3.49 -10.77 19.10
N SER A 169 -3.47 -9.62 18.42
CA SER A 169 -4.39 -8.51 18.65
C SER A 169 -5.39 -8.39 17.50
N ILE A 170 -6.58 -7.83 17.78
CA ILE A 170 -7.65 -7.66 16.78
C ILE A 170 -8.04 -6.20 16.70
N ILE A 171 -8.06 -5.65 15.49
CA ILE A 171 -8.54 -4.30 15.20
C ILE A 171 -9.90 -4.41 14.49
N PRO A 172 -11.01 -3.92 15.07
CA PRO A 172 -12.28 -3.78 14.36
C PRO A 172 -12.24 -2.55 13.43
N ALA A 173 -11.52 -2.67 12.32
CA ALA A 173 -11.15 -1.52 11.49
C ALA A 173 -12.32 -0.96 10.67
N HIS A 174 -13.20 -1.82 10.15
CA HIS A 174 -14.31 -1.44 9.28
C HIS A 174 -15.57 -2.27 9.57
N SER A 175 -16.73 -1.80 9.12
CA SER A 175 -17.99 -2.55 9.18
C SER A 175 -18.13 -3.61 8.08
N GLY A 176 -17.35 -3.48 6.99
CA GLY A 176 -17.36 -4.37 5.84
C GLY A 176 -15.97 -4.93 5.53
N ALA A 177 -15.90 -5.86 4.58
CA ALA A 177 -14.67 -6.57 4.22
C ALA A 177 -13.53 -5.61 3.84
N LEU A 178 -12.29 -6.04 4.12
CA LEU A 178 -11.09 -5.28 3.79
C LEU A 178 -10.77 -5.39 2.31
N ARG A 179 -10.38 -4.26 1.72
CA ARG A 179 -9.94 -4.16 0.32
C ARG A 179 -8.44 -3.90 0.19
N ALA A 180 -7.86 -3.19 1.16
CA ALA A 180 -6.44 -2.90 1.21
C ALA A 180 -5.93 -2.86 2.66
N LEU A 181 -4.68 -3.26 2.84
CA LEU A 181 -3.98 -3.36 4.12
C LEU A 181 -2.51 -2.98 3.88
N ALA A 182 -1.95 -2.14 4.74
CA ALA A 182 -0.54 -1.75 4.70
C ALA A 182 0.03 -1.66 6.13
N LEU A 183 1.31 -2.00 6.26
CA LEU A 183 2.12 -1.86 7.47
C LEU A 183 3.28 -0.91 7.15
N SER A 184 3.57 0.04 8.04
CA SER A 184 4.73 0.91 7.89
C SER A 184 6.03 0.11 8.02
N ARG A 185 7.10 0.67 7.47
CA ARG A 185 8.43 0.06 7.47
C ARG A 185 8.98 -0.27 8.86
N ASP A 186 8.72 0.60 9.82
CA ASP A 186 9.10 0.43 11.22
C ASP A 186 8.07 -0.34 12.04
N GLU A 187 7.03 -0.86 11.39
CA GLU A 187 5.95 -1.64 11.97
C GLU A 187 5.11 -0.89 13.01
N GLU A 188 5.21 0.44 13.11
CA GLU A 188 4.48 1.22 14.12
C GLU A 188 3.09 1.69 13.65
N VAL A 189 2.84 1.69 12.34
CA VAL A 189 1.61 2.23 11.74
C VAL A 189 0.96 1.23 10.79
N ILE A 190 -0.35 1.06 10.94
CA ILE A 190 -1.19 0.23 10.07
C ILE A 190 -2.17 1.13 9.32
N ALA A 191 -2.32 0.93 8.02
CA ALA A 191 -3.36 1.58 7.22
C ALA A 191 -4.30 0.54 6.60
N THR A 192 -5.60 0.85 6.60
CA THR A 192 -6.65 -0.07 6.13
C THR A 192 -7.71 0.66 5.33
N ALA A 193 -8.25 -0.02 4.32
CA ALA A 193 -9.46 0.42 3.62
C ALA A 193 -10.40 -0.77 3.39
N SER A 194 -11.70 -0.52 3.48
CA SER A 194 -12.75 -1.51 3.19
C SER A 194 -13.18 -1.48 1.72
N GLU A 195 -14.03 -2.42 1.32
CA GLU A 195 -14.69 -2.43 0.01
C GLU A 195 -15.59 -1.20 -0.24
N THR A 196 -16.04 -0.53 0.83
CA THR A 196 -16.70 0.78 0.71
C THR A 196 -15.76 1.82 0.11
N GLY A 197 -14.48 1.80 0.53
CA GLY A 197 -13.41 2.61 -0.04
C GLY A 197 -13.53 4.13 0.10
N THR A 198 -14.51 4.64 0.85
CA THR A 198 -14.69 6.09 1.11
C THR A 198 -13.72 6.62 2.15
N LEU A 199 -13.37 5.78 3.13
CA LEU A 199 -12.49 6.09 4.25
C LEU A 199 -11.26 5.17 4.26
N VAL A 200 -10.14 5.73 4.66
CA VAL A 200 -8.92 5.01 5.00
C VAL A 200 -8.61 5.27 6.47
N ARG A 201 -8.39 4.20 7.24
CA ARG A 201 -8.14 4.30 8.69
C ARG A 201 -6.73 3.90 9.01
N VAL A 202 -6.13 4.67 9.92
CA VAL A 202 -4.75 4.50 10.36
C VAL A 202 -4.74 4.15 11.85
N PHE A 203 -3.93 3.17 12.23
CA PHE A 203 -3.83 2.65 13.59
C PHE A 203 -2.36 2.63 14.04
N ALA A 204 -2.14 2.85 15.32
CA ALA A 204 -0.86 2.52 15.95
C ALA A 204 -0.80 1.01 16.19
N THR A 205 0.28 0.35 15.76
CA THR A 205 0.42 -1.11 15.89
C THR A 205 0.51 -1.54 17.35
N SER A 206 1.23 -0.77 18.18
CA SER A 206 1.59 -1.14 19.56
C SER A 206 0.38 -1.35 20.49
N ASN A 207 -0.70 -0.60 20.29
CA ASN A 207 -1.90 -0.68 21.11
C ASN A 207 -3.18 -0.81 20.28
N CYS A 208 -3.06 -1.01 18.97
CA CYS A 208 -4.19 -1.14 18.04
C CYS A 208 -5.17 0.06 18.03
N ALA A 209 -4.76 1.21 18.57
CA ALA A 209 -5.62 2.39 18.62
C ALA A 209 -5.70 3.08 17.26
N LYS A 210 -6.91 3.50 16.86
CA LYS A 210 -7.12 4.32 15.65
C LYS A 210 -6.55 5.71 15.89
N ILE A 211 -5.55 6.11 15.10
CA ILE A 211 -4.87 7.40 15.21
C ILE A 211 -5.28 8.41 14.12
N ALA A 212 -5.83 7.93 13.00
CA ALA A 212 -6.43 8.81 11.99
C ALA A 212 -7.55 8.13 11.21
N GLU A 213 -8.45 8.97 10.68
CA GLU A 213 -9.49 8.60 9.72
C GLU A 213 -9.45 9.61 8.57
N LEU A 214 -9.17 9.12 7.37
CA LEU A 214 -8.87 9.92 6.19
C LEU A 214 -9.97 9.72 5.17
N ARG A 215 -10.50 10.81 4.62
CA ARG A 215 -11.56 10.76 3.63
C ARG A 215 -10.98 10.81 2.23
N ARG A 216 -11.10 9.69 1.51
CA ARG A 216 -10.72 9.60 0.08
C ARG A 216 -11.74 10.31 -0.79
N GLY A 217 -13.02 10.12 -0.51
CA GLY A 217 -14.12 10.76 -1.26
C GLY A 217 -15.49 10.44 -0.68
N VAL A 218 -16.52 11.08 -1.23
CA VAL A 218 -17.92 10.85 -0.85
C VAL A 218 -18.43 9.54 -1.45
N ASP A 219 -18.15 9.31 -2.73
CA ASP A 219 -18.62 8.14 -3.46
C ASP A 219 -17.79 6.90 -3.16
N HIS A 220 -18.42 5.73 -3.21
CA HIS A 220 -17.72 4.44 -3.19
C HIS A 220 -16.64 4.35 -4.28
N ALA A 221 -15.54 3.68 -3.96
CA ALA A 221 -14.48 3.36 -4.92
C ALA A 221 -13.79 2.04 -4.60
N ASN A 222 -13.43 1.30 -5.65
CA ASN A 222 -12.58 0.14 -5.50
C ASN A 222 -11.14 0.60 -5.26
N ILE A 223 -10.68 0.53 -4.02
CA ILE A 223 -9.28 0.79 -3.68
C ILE A 223 -8.38 -0.25 -4.34
N PHE A 224 -7.35 0.21 -5.03
CA PHE A 224 -6.36 -0.66 -5.65
C PHE A 224 -5.15 -0.88 -4.74
N SER A 225 -4.63 0.19 -4.15
CA SER A 225 -3.46 0.14 -3.29
C SER A 225 -3.53 1.23 -2.23
N VAL A 226 -3.03 0.91 -1.04
CA VAL A 226 -2.76 1.82 0.07
C VAL A 226 -1.31 1.57 0.43
N SER A 227 -0.49 2.62 0.51
CA SER A 227 0.94 2.47 0.77
C SER A 227 1.46 3.62 1.63
N ILE A 228 2.17 3.25 2.70
CA ILE A 228 2.77 4.18 3.66
C ILE A 228 4.17 4.56 3.19
N ALA A 229 4.50 5.84 3.22
CA ALA A 229 5.81 6.35 2.84
C ALA A 229 6.94 5.85 3.77
N PRO A 230 8.21 5.92 3.34
CA PRO A 230 9.35 5.45 4.13
C PRO A 230 9.41 6.04 5.55
N SER A 231 9.06 7.32 5.71
CA SER A 231 8.99 7.98 7.01
C SER A 231 7.85 7.52 7.90
N GLY A 232 6.84 6.81 7.38
CA GLY A 232 5.62 6.50 8.12
C GLY A 232 4.67 7.68 8.31
N GLN A 233 4.96 8.86 7.75
CA GLN A 233 4.18 10.09 7.98
C GLN A 233 3.34 10.53 6.77
N LEU A 234 3.45 9.83 5.65
CA LEU A 234 2.61 10.05 4.47
C LEU A 234 1.94 8.75 4.04
N LEU A 235 0.74 8.88 3.47
CA LEU A 235 -0.03 7.78 2.93
C LEU A 235 -0.50 8.11 1.52
N ALA A 236 -0.31 7.16 0.60
CA ALA A 236 -0.80 7.23 -0.76
C ALA A 236 -1.91 6.19 -0.99
N VAL A 237 -2.94 6.58 -1.73
CA VAL A 237 -4.10 5.75 -2.02
C VAL A 237 -4.51 5.88 -3.48
N THR A 238 -4.69 4.76 -4.17
CA THR A 238 -5.18 4.70 -5.56
C THR A 238 -6.50 3.92 -5.63
N SER A 239 -7.33 4.23 -6.61
CA SER A 239 -8.62 3.56 -6.80
C SER A 239 -9.06 3.53 -8.26
N ASP A 240 -10.21 2.89 -8.51
CA ASP A 240 -10.91 2.89 -9.81
C ASP A 240 -11.37 4.28 -10.28
N LYS A 241 -11.32 5.30 -9.42
CA LYS A 241 -11.51 6.71 -9.81
C LYS A 241 -10.31 7.30 -10.57
N SER A 242 -9.24 6.52 -10.76
CA SER A 242 -8.00 6.94 -11.46
C SER A 242 -7.30 8.13 -10.79
N THR A 243 -7.52 8.31 -9.50
CA THR A 243 -6.91 9.36 -8.68
C THR A 243 -5.97 8.74 -7.65
N LEU A 244 -4.75 9.26 -7.59
CA LEU A 244 -3.78 9.10 -6.51
C LEU A 244 -4.05 10.19 -5.46
N HIS A 245 -4.37 9.81 -4.24
CA HIS A 245 -4.55 10.71 -3.10
C HIS A 245 -3.36 10.61 -2.15
N ILE A 246 -2.86 11.75 -1.67
CA ILE A 246 -1.77 11.85 -0.70
C ILE A 246 -2.24 12.50 0.59
N PHE A 247 -1.98 11.86 1.72
CA PHE A 247 -2.37 12.31 3.05
C PHE A 247 -1.14 12.40 3.97
N ASP A 248 -1.15 13.36 4.90
CA ASP A 248 -0.34 13.26 6.10
C ASP A 248 -0.99 12.31 7.09
N ILE A 249 -0.16 11.51 7.76
CA ILE A 249 -0.61 10.60 8.80
C ILE A 249 0.23 10.77 10.08
N PRO A 250 -0.39 10.67 11.27
CA PRO A 250 0.36 10.67 12.52
C PRO A 250 1.27 9.44 12.62
N HIS A 251 2.36 9.59 13.36
CA HIS A 251 3.29 8.51 13.65
C HIS A 251 3.55 8.44 15.16
N PRO A 252 3.47 7.26 15.80
CA PRO A 252 3.57 7.15 17.26
C PRO A 252 4.89 7.69 17.84
N SER A 253 6.02 7.44 17.16
CA SER A 253 7.36 7.83 17.63
C SER A 253 7.96 9.07 16.99
N LYS A 254 7.28 9.72 16.03
CA LYS A 254 7.85 10.86 15.27
C LYS A 254 7.02 12.12 15.51
N PRO A 255 7.65 13.30 15.64
CA PRO A 255 6.91 14.55 15.77
C PRO A 255 6.02 14.76 14.55
N PRO A 256 4.86 15.43 14.68
CA PRO A 256 4.04 15.80 13.53
C PRO A 256 4.90 16.51 12.48
N ARG A 257 4.71 16.15 11.21
CA ARG A 257 5.32 16.89 10.10
C ARG A 257 4.82 18.32 10.21
N SER A 258 5.72 19.29 10.34
CA SER A 258 5.35 20.70 10.40
C SER A 258 4.54 21.03 9.14
N GLU A 259 3.27 21.40 9.31
CA GLU A 259 2.59 22.21 8.30
C GLU A 259 3.48 23.44 8.15
N SER A 260 4.17 23.59 7.01
CA SER A 260 4.83 24.86 6.70
C SER A 260 3.76 25.94 6.86
N ASP A 261 4.06 26.89 7.76
CA ASP A 261 3.25 28.00 8.24
C ASP A 261 2.04 28.30 7.32
N SER A 262 0.94 27.55 7.51
CA SER A 262 -0.27 27.80 6.75
C SER A 262 -0.76 29.14 7.22
N GLY A 263 -0.47 30.17 6.42
CA GLY A 263 -0.74 31.58 6.66
C GLY A 263 -2.23 31.87 6.84
N HIS A 264 -2.77 31.48 7.98
CA HIS A 264 -3.77 32.26 8.68
C HIS A 264 -3.06 33.21 9.64
N ARG A 265 -2.20 34.08 9.07
CA ARG A 265 -1.99 35.42 9.62
C ARG A 265 -3.34 36.14 9.53
N ARG A 266 -4.22 35.93 10.51
CA ARG A 266 -5.23 36.92 10.84
C ARG A 266 -4.44 38.15 11.28
N LEU A 267 -4.40 39.18 10.44
CA LEU A 267 -3.97 40.52 10.85
C LEU A 267 -4.80 40.89 12.08
N THR A 268 -4.18 40.89 13.25
CA THR A 268 -4.65 41.72 14.37
C THR A 268 -4.01 43.08 14.18
N SER A 269 -4.61 43.94 13.35
CA SER A 269 -4.33 45.37 13.42
C SER A 269 -5.07 45.94 14.61
N LEU A 270 -4.32 46.40 15.61
CA LEU A 270 -4.79 47.35 16.61
C LEU A 270 -5.08 48.71 15.93
N GLY A 271 -6.16 49.36 16.37
CA GLY A 271 -6.64 50.68 15.96
C GLY A 271 -8.05 50.57 15.39
N GLY A 272 -9.09 51.29 15.83
CA GLY A 272 -9.24 52.43 16.72
C GLY A 272 -10.55 53.11 16.28
N GLY A 273 -11.52 53.29 17.19
CA GLY A 273 -12.71 54.18 17.17
C GLY A 273 -13.56 54.38 15.90
N GLY A 274 -14.90 54.24 16.01
CA GLY A 274 -15.84 55.01 15.17
C GLY A 274 -17.20 54.37 14.79
N ILE A 275 -18.22 54.60 15.64
CA ILE A 275 -19.59 55.12 15.37
C ILE A 275 -20.45 54.61 14.16
N ASN A 276 -21.62 54.04 14.53
CA ASN A 276 -23.00 54.02 13.98
C ASN A 276 -23.33 53.79 12.47
N SER A 277 -24.15 52.74 12.20
CA SER A 277 -25.58 52.79 11.74
C SER A 277 -26.01 51.56 10.89
N PRO A 278 -27.33 51.25 10.76
CA PRO A 278 -27.85 49.87 10.76
C PRO A 278 -28.47 49.38 9.43
N THR A 279 -28.50 48.05 9.23
CA THR A 279 -29.46 47.33 8.37
C THR A 279 -29.74 45.93 8.93
N THR A 280 -31.03 45.61 9.09
CA THR A 280 -31.61 44.32 9.50
C THR A 280 -31.90 43.43 8.26
N PRO A 281 -32.49 42.22 8.39
CA PRO A 281 -31.86 41.00 8.90
C PRO A 281 -32.04 39.81 7.92
N GLU A 282 -30.99 39.04 7.61
CA GLU A 282 -31.16 37.75 6.93
C GLU A 282 -30.40 36.62 7.65
N ALA A 283 -31.21 35.70 8.19
CA ALA A 283 -30.94 34.29 8.45
C ALA A 283 -29.56 33.88 9.03
N ASP A 284 -29.40 34.09 10.34
CA ASP A 284 -28.34 33.49 11.13
C ASP A 284 -28.74 32.08 11.60
N THR A 285 -28.49 31.04 10.80
CA THR A 285 -28.43 29.66 11.33
C THR A 285 -27.05 29.42 11.94
N SER A 286 -26.91 29.93 13.15
CA SER A 286 -25.97 29.59 14.21
C SER A 286 -24.81 28.64 13.84
N HIS A 287 -23.65 29.24 13.57
CA HIS A 287 -22.33 28.63 13.77
C HIS A 287 -22.13 28.30 15.27
N LYS A 288 -22.66 27.15 15.71
CA LYS A 288 -22.57 26.69 17.11
C LYS A 288 -21.34 25.83 17.45
N TRP A 289 -20.35 25.72 16.56
CA TRP A 289 -19.14 24.92 16.81
C TRP A 289 -17.80 25.68 16.62
N GLY A 290 -17.83 26.98 16.33
CA GLY A 290 -16.61 27.77 16.06
C GLY A 290 -15.78 28.19 17.29
N ILE A 291 -16.23 27.89 18.52
CA ILE A 291 -15.62 28.44 19.75
C ILE A 291 -15.00 27.35 20.64
N LEU A 292 -15.33 26.06 20.44
CA LEU A 292 -14.77 24.98 21.26
C LEU A 292 -13.45 24.40 20.71
N GLY A 293 -13.05 24.76 19.49
CA GLY A 293 -11.79 24.32 18.88
C GLY A 293 -10.52 25.06 19.35
N LYS A 294 -10.63 25.97 20.33
CA LYS A 294 -9.52 26.81 20.82
C LYS A 294 -9.08 26.54 22.26
N LEU A 295 -9.51 25.44 22.86
CA LEU A 295 -9.01 25.01 24.16
C LEU A 295 -7.82 24.04 23.97
N PRO A 296 -6.66 24.29 24.61
CA PRO A 296 -5.60 23.30 24.64
C PRO A 296 -6.10 22.13 25.50
N LEU A 297 -5.91 20.88 25.04
CA LEU A 297 -6.21 19.60 25.71
C LEU A 297 -7.50 18.85 25.32
N MET A 298 -8.28 19.25 24.31
CA MET A 298 -9.23 18.29 23.70
C MET A 298 -8.51 17.40 22.68
N PRO A 299 -8.65 16.06 22.75
CA PRO A 299 -8.24 15.21 21.63
C PRO A 299 -9.02 15.65 20.39
N ARG A 300 -8.35 15.83 19.25
CA ARG A 300 -9.00 16.07 17.95
C ARG A 300 -9.76 14.81 17.55
N VAL A 301 -10.93 14.58 18.13
CA VAL A 301 -11.79 13.43 17.84
C VAL A 301 -12.48 13.69 16.50
N PHE A 302 -11.77 13.28 15.43
CA PHE A 302 -12.23 13.02 14.06
C PHE A 302 -12.98 14.17 13.36
N SER A 303 -12.22 15.11 12.80
CA SER A 303 -12.62 15.74 11.54
C SER A 303 -12.00 14.90 10.42
N ASP A 304 -12.78 14.54 9.40
CA ASP A 304 -12.26 13.82 8.24
C ASP A 304 -11.14 14.63 7.59
N ILE A 305 -9.93 14.07 7.58
CA ILE A 305 -8.78 14.71 6.93
C ILE A 305 -8.80 14.32 5.45
N TYR A 306 -8.96 15.31 4.59
CA TYR A 306 -8.85 15.14 3.13
C TYR A 306 -7.38 15.10 2.71
N SER A 307 -7.13 14.52 1.53
CA SER A 307 -5.78 14.52 0.94
C SER A 307 -5.33 15.94 0.66
N PHE A 308 -4.11 16.30 1.05
CA PHE A 308 -3.54 17.63 0.74
C PHE A 308 -3.18 17.76 -0.75
N ALA A 309 -2.90 16.64 -1.41
CA ALA A 309 -2.59 16.59 -2.84
C ALA A 309 -3.27 15.40 -3.52
N THR A 310 -3.62 15.60 -4.79
CA THR A 310 -4.12 14.54 -5.67
C THR A 310 -3.48 14.63 -7.04
N ALA A 311 -3.38 13.50 -7.74
CA ALA A 311 -2.93 13.43 -9.13
C ALA A 311 -3.69 12.33 -9.88
N THR A 312 -3.88 12.50 -11.19
CA THR A 312 -4.49 11.46 -12.04
C THR A 312 -3.43 10.49 -12.54
N PHE A 313 -3.71 9.19 -12.49
CA PHE A 313 -2.87 8.14 -13.06
C PHE A 313 -3.64 7.32 -14.10
N SER A 314 -2.91 6.64 -14.98
CA SER A 314 -3.50 5.88 -16.08
C SER A 314 -3.96 4.50 -15.59
N THR A 315 -5.25 4.20 -15.71
CA THR A 315 -5.80 2.87 -15.37
C THR A 315 -5.95 1.94 -16.60
N GLY A 316 -5.71 2.44 -17.81
CA GLY A 316 -5.81 1.69 -19.08
C GLY A 316 -7.25 1.31 -19.47
N ASP A 317 -7.52 1.17 -20.77
CA ASP A 317 -8.88 1.04 -21.33
C ASP A 317 -9.55 -0.34 -21.12
N GLU A 318 -8.93 -1.25 -20.36
CA GLU A 318 -9.58 -2.52 -20.04
C GLU A 318 -10.78 -2.28 -19.12
N PRO A 319 -11.97 -2.81 -19.47
CA PRO A 319 -13.17 -2.61 -18.70
C PRO A 319 -12.93 -3.06 -17.26
N LEU A 320 -13.04 -2.10 -16.33
CA LEU A 320 -13.11 -2.35 -14.90
C LEU A 320 -14.44 -3.08 -14.67
N SER A 321 -14.48 -4.41 -14.83
CA SER A 321 -15.73 -5.15 -14.65
C SER A 321 -16.29 -4.86 -13.26
N ALA A 322 -17.60 -4.63 -13.15
CA ALA A 322 -18.29 -4.26 -11.92
C ALA A 322 -18.12 -5.27 -10.77
N SER A 323 -17.56 -6.45 -11.03
CA SER A 323 -17.04 -7.38 -10.02
C SER A 323 -15.50 -7.36 -9.98
N SER A 324 -14.97 -6.41 -9.23
CA SER A 324 -13.67 -6.55 -8.55
C SER A 324 -13.68 -7.72 -7.56
N ASN A 325 -14.87 -8.23 -7.22
CA ASN A 325 -15.13 -9.36 -6.31
C ASN A 325 -14.56 -10.69 -6.83
N PRO A 326 -13.43 -11.18 -6.26
CA PRO A 326 -12.83 -12.45 -6.66
C PRO A 326 -13.67 -13.66 -6.20
N LEU A 327 -14.74 -13.42 -5.44
CA LEU A 327 -15.77 -14.40 -5.05
C LEU A 327 -16.58 -14.95 -6.24
N THR A 328 -16.67 -14.21 -7.34
CA THR A 328 -17.40 -14.62 -8.56
C THR A 328 -16.48 -15.15 -9.66
N ALA A 329 -15.17 -15.06 -9.47
CA ALA A 329 -14.17 -15.52 -10.44
C ALA A 329 -13.90 -17.01 -10.25
N ASN A 330 -14.86 -17.84 -10.67
CA ASN A 330 -14.73 -19.29 -10.57
C ASN A 330 -13.74 -19.90 -11.57
N ASP A 331 -13.14 -19.13 -12.49
CA ASP A 331 -12.20 -19.70 -13.48
C ASP A 331 -11.28 -18.71 -14.20
N ALA A 332 -11.19 -17.46 -13.73
CA ALA A 332 -10.29 -16.47 -14.32
C ALA A 332 -9.14 -16.22 -13.34
N GLY A 333 -7.92 -16.51 -13.77
CA GLY A 333 -6.69 -16.26 -13.00
C GLY A 333 -6.54 -14.80 -12.54
N PRO A 334 -5.43 -14.45 -11.87
CA PRO A 334 -5.23 -13.11 -11.31
C PRO A 334 -5.51 -12.02 -12.34
N LYS A 335 -6.45 -11.10 -12.04
CA LYS A 335 -6.72 -9.93 -12.88
C LYS A 335 -5.51 -8.98 -12.84
N PRO A 336 -5.22 -8.25 -13.93
CA PRO A 336 -4.10 -7.30 -13.95
C PRO A 336 -4.21 -6.27 -12.82
N THR A 337 -3.17 -6.23 -11.97
CA THR A 337 -3.05 -5.28 -10.88
C THR A 337 -2.84 -3.89 -11.46
N LYS A 338 -3.79 -2.98 -11.22
CA LYS A 338 -3.72 -1.58 -11.65
C LYS A 338 -3.40 -0.71 -10.46
N GLY A 339 -2.61 0.35 -10.65
CA GLY A 339 -2.43 1.39 -9.64
C GLY A 339 -1.70 0.96 -8.37
N VAL A 340 -0.82 -0.04 -8.43
CA VAL A 340 -0.04 -0.45 -7.24
C VAL A 340 1.01 0.60 -6.93
N ILE A 341 1.11 1.00 -5.65
CA ILE A 341 1.94 2.12 -5.22
C ILE A 341 3.25 1.61 -4.60
N GLY A 342 4.37 2.17 -5.07
CA GLY A 342 5.68 2.08 -4.42
C GLY A 342 6.21 3.48 -4.14
N TRP A 343 6.70 3.73 -2.93
CA TRP A 343 7.45 4.95 -2.65
C TRP A 343 8.93 4.71 -3.01
N THR A 344 9.62 5.72 -3.53
CA THR A 344 11.10 5.70 -3.71
C THR A 344 11.80 6.63 -2.71
N SER A 345 11.08 7.61 -2.18
CA SER A 345 11.44 8.48 -1.07
C SER A 345 10.14 9.01 -0.46
N ASP A 346 10.22 9.90 0.52
CA ASP A 346 9.05 10.62 1.04
C ASP A 346 8.44 11.61 0.04
N GLU A 347 9.14 11.90 -1.05
CA GLU A 347 8.75 12.91 -2.05
C GLU A 347 8.49 12.30 -3.43
N SER A 348 8.76 11.00 -3.62
CA SER A 348 8.68 10.37 -4.92
C SER A 348 7.94 9.04 -4.85
N ILE A 349 6.95 8.90 -5.73
CA ILE A 349 6.01 7.78 -5.79
C ILE A 349 6.05 7.20 -7.20
N ILE A 350 6.03 5.88 -7.28
CA ILE A 350 5.81 5.13 -8.51
C ILE A 350 4.46 4.44 -8.41
N VAL A 351 3.63 4.62 -9.43
CA VAL A 351 2.36 3.92 -9.61
C VAL A 351 2.53 2.96 -10.78
N VAL A 352 2.29 1.68 -10.55
CA VAL A 352 2.47 0.63 -11.56
C VAL A 352 1.11 0.05 -11.96
N GLY A 353 0.88 -0.03 -13.26
CA GLY A 353 -0.25 -0.73 -13.87
C GLY A 353 0.21 -1.94 -14.67
N ALA A 354 -0.48 -3.07 -14.50
CA ALA A 354 -0.38 -4.25 -15.35
C ALA A 354 -1.59 -4.35 -16.29
N GLY A 355 -1.53 -5.29 -17.24
CA GLY A 355 -2.58 -5.52 -18.25
C GLY A 355 -2.05 -5.21 -19.65
N ASN A 356 -2.96 -5.00 -20.61
CA ASN A 356 -2.58 -4.62 -21.96
C ASN A 356 -1.69 -3.36 -21.95
N ASP A 357 -2.04 -2.36 -21.18
CA ASP A 357 -1.28 -1.12 -21.13
C ASP A 357 -0.33 -1.06 -19.92
N SER A 358 0.51 -2.09 -19.76
CA SER A 358 1.41 -2.15 -18.62
C SER A 358 2.44 -1.01 -18.66
N ARG A 359 2.45 -0.20 -17.60
CA ARG A 359 3.30 0.98 -17.47
C ARG A 359 3.59 1.28 -16.00
N TRP A 360 4.66 2.03 -15.77
CA TRP A 360 4.86 2.72 -14.51
C TRP A 360 4.82 4.23 -14.74
N GLU A 361 4.29 4.95 -13.76
CA GLU A 361 4.16 6.41 -13.73
C GLU A 361 4.83 6.94 -12.46
N LYS A 362 5.69 7.93 -12.58
CA LYS A 362 6.36 8.58 -11.46
C LYS A 362 5.67 9.89 -11.11
N PHE A 363 5.50 10.12 -9.81
CA PHE A 363 4.93 11.31 -9.24
C PHE A 363 5.86 11.88 -8.18
N ILE A 364 5.97 13.20 -8.14
CA ILE A 364 6.77 13.94 -7.15
C ILE A 364 5.84 14.78 -6.29
N ILE A 365 6.06 14.76 -4.97
CA ILE A 365 5.46 15.68 -4.03
C ILE A 365 6.40 16.88 -3.91
N ALA A 366 5.91 18.05 -4.29
CA ALA A 366 6.68 19.30 -4.26
C ALA A 366 5.90 20.38 -3.51
N GLU A 367 6.62 21.31 -2.87
CA GLU A 367 6.04 22.52 -2.29
C GLU A 367 6.09 23.64 -3.34
N GLY A 368 4.94 24.27 -3.60
CA GLY A 368 4.84 25.43 -4.48
C GLY A 368 5.28 26.71 -3.77
N GLU A 369 5.45 27.78 -4.54
CA GLU A 369 5.77 29.12 -4.01
C GLU A 369 4.70 29.66 -3.05
N ASP A 370 3.48 29.13 -3.12
CA ASP A 370 2.37 29.47 -2.22
C ASP A 370 2.41 28.71 -0.88
N GLY A 371 3.46 27.90 -0.63
CA GLY A 371 3.62 27.07 0.56
C GLY A 371 2.72 25.84 0.59
N LYS A 372 1.98 25.55 -0.49
CA LYS A 372 1.16 24.34 -0.58
C LYS A 372 1.93 23.20 -1.20
N ARG A 373 1.61 21.98 -0.78
CA ARG A 373 2.18 20.77 -1.36
C ARG A 373 1.28 20.25 -2.48
N TYR A 374 1.91 19.90 -3.59
CA TYR A 374 1.29 19.36 -4.79
C TYR A 374 1.87 18.00 -5.12
N CYS A 375 1.11 17.17 -5.82
CA CYS A 375 1.58 15.91 -6.39
C CYS A 375 1.56 16.03 -7.90
N ILE A 376 2.74 15.98 -8.53
CA ILE A 376 2.92 16.27 -9.95
C ILE A 376 3.42 15.00 -10.62
N ARG A 377 2.86 14.67 -11.79
CA ARG A 377 3.36 13.56 -12.61
C ARG A 377 4.65 13.98 -13.29
N ASP A 378 5.74 13.28 -12.98
CA ASP A 378 7.10 13.57 -13.46
C ASP A 378 7.44 12.78 -14.74
N GLY A 379 6.92 11.56 -14.86
CA GLY A 379 7.22 10.74 -16.04
C GLY A 379 6.48 9.42 -16.07
N TRP A 380 6.65 8.67 -17.15
CA TRP A 380 6.11 7.32 -17.28
C TRP A 380 6.87 6.51 -18.34
N LYS A 381 6.88 5.18 -18.21
CA LYS A 381 7.34 4.27 -19.27
C LYS A 381 6.48 3.02 -19.33
N ARG A 382 6.35 2.42 -20.51
CA ARG A 382 5.75 1.08 -20.66
C ARG A 382 6.66 0.05 -19.99
N VAL A 383 6.05 -0.87 -19.24
CA VAL A 383 6.74 -2.07 -18.79
C VAL A 383 6.86 -2.96 -20.03
N LEU A 384 8.08 -3.19 -20.51
CA LEU A 384 8.38 -3.88 -21.78
C LEU A 384 7.52 -5.13 -21.96
N ARG A 385 6.71 -5.17 -23.03
CA ARG A 385 6.08 -6.39 -23.55
C ARG A 385 7.17 -7.20 -24.24
N VAL A 386 7.22 -8.50 -23.95
CA VAL A 386 7.87 -9.47 -24.83
C VAL A 386 6.82 -9.79 -25.88
N GLU A 387 7.13 -9.53 -27.16
CA GLU A 387 6.31 -9.96 -28.30
C GLU A 387 6.49 -11.46 -28.56
#